data_AF-A0A2V7FIL1-F1
#
_entry.id   AF-A0A2V7FIL1-F1
#
_cell.length_a   1.000
_cell.length_b   1.000
_cell.length_c   1.000
_cell.angle_alpha   90.00
_cell.angle_beta   90.00
_cell.angle_gamma   90.00
#
_symmetry.space_group_name_H-M   'P 1'
#
loop_
_entity.id
_entity.type
_entity.pdbx_description
1 polymer ?
#
loop_
_entity_poly.entity_id
_entity_poly.type
_entity_poly.pdbx_seq_one_letter_code
_entity_poly.pdbx_strand_id
1 'polypeptide(L)'
;MVTVEFEPTFERWQAAARALLSDGIRPADVEWRERPDAPPAPRASKFFRVPPRFLELARQAATASDPTRWGALYDVLWRIVNERRDLLDERGDPAVRRLHGLAAQGRREAEQAERQEVLRLQAEGGGAAAFVPADADLATLAKAAKQCRGCPLYRDATQTVFGRGPADARVVLVGEQPGDQEDRRDAPFVGPAGEVLDRALRDVGIDRDAIYVTNAVKHFKFVLRGKRRIHQTPRLSEIVACRPWVEAELARLTPETLVCLGATAARALLGDDFRLMRARGRVFSTRWAPQTLATLHPSAVLRGEDAAAQERLYGMLVEDLRLAAGAAR
;
A
#
# COMPACT_ATOMS: atom_id res chain seq x y z
N MET A 1 -21.22 -21.16 28.52
CA MET A 1 -20.00 -20.70 27.84
C MET A 1 -19.96 -21.33 26.46
N VAL A 2 -19.83 -20.52 25.41
CA VAL A 2 -19.79 -20.93 24.00
C VAL A 2 -18.33 -20.86 23.55
N THR A 3 -17.76 -21.99 23.13
CA THR A 3 -16.42 -22.03 22.56
C THR A 3 -16.49 -21.76 21.06
N VAL A 4 -15.72 -20.79 20.60
CA VAL A 4 -15.61 -20.41 19.18
C VAL A 4 -14.22 -20.77 18.68
N GLU A 5 -14.17 -21.81 17.85
CA GLU A 5 -12.97 -22.18 17.10
C GLU A 5 -12.96 -21.46 15.76
N PHE A 6 -11.84 -20.81 15.43
CA PHE A 6 -11.71 -20.06 14.19
C PHE A 6 -10.24 -19.96 13.74
N GLU A 7 -10.06 -19.79 12.43
CA GLU A 7 -8.76 -19.47 11.84
C GLU A 7 -8.38 -18.03 12.25
N PRO A 8 -7.17 -17.77 12.78
CA PRO A 8 -6.83 -16.52 13.49
C PRO A 8 -6.59 -15.32 12.56
N THR A 9 -7.59 -14.98 11.76
CA THR A 9 -7.63 -13.78 10.91
C THR A 9 -8.72 -12.83 11.38
N PHE A 10 -8.56 -11.53 11.09
CA PHE A 10 -9.55 -10.53 11.46
C PHE A 10 -10.91 -10.80 10.81
N GLU A 11 -10.93 -11.25 9.55
CA GLU A 11 -12.15 -11.55 8.79
C GLU A 11 -12.92 -12.72 9.40
N ARG A 12 -12.22 -13.77 9.82
CA ARG A 12 -12.81 -14.96 10.48
C ARG A 12 -13.34 -14.60 11.86
N TRP A 13 -12.57 -13.85 12.65
CA TRP A 13 -13.04 -13.30 13.90
C TRP A 13 -14.26 -12.40 13.71
N GLN A 14 -14.24 -11.51 12.72
CA GLN A 14 -15.35 -10.59 12.44
C GLN A 14 -16.63 -11.35 12.09
N ALA A 15 -16.53 -12.41 11.29
CA ALA A 15 -17.68 -13.25 10.96
C ALA A 15 -18.27 -13.92 12.21
N ALA A 16 -17.42 -14.54 13.03
CA ALA A 16 -17.83 -15.18 14.28
C ALA A 16 -18.41 -14.18 15.29
N ALA A 17 -17.76 -13.03 15.50
CA ALA A 17 -18.22 -11.96 16.37
C ALA A 17 -19.60 -11.44 15.98
N ARG A 18 -19.88 -11.31 14.67
CA ARG A 18 -21.20 -10.90 14.17
C ARG A 18 -22.28 -11.96 14.42
N ALA A 19 -21.95 -13.25 14.33
CA ALA A 19 -22.87 -14.33 14.67
C ALA A 19 -23.23 -14.28 16.17
N LEU A 20 -22.21 -14.23 17.04
CA LEU A 20 -22.41 -14.11 18.49
C LEU A 20 -23.24 -12.87 18.89
N LEU A 21 -22.97 -11.70 18.28
CA LEU A 21 -23.78 -10.50 18.49
C LEU A 21 -25.24 -10.69 18.04
N SER A 22 -25.46 -11.39 16.92
CA SER A 22 -26.82 -11.63 16.40
C SER A 22 -27.65 -12.46 17.37
N ASP A 23 -26.99 -13.41 18.01
CA ASP A 23 -27.53 -14.37 18.98
C ASP A 23 -27.55 -13.81 20.42
N GLY A 24 -27.00 -12.62 20.64
CA GLY A 24 -27.01 -11.96 21.95
C GLY A 24 -26.10 -12.63 22.99
N ILE A 25 -25.03 -13.30 22.57
CA ILE A 25 -24.08 -13.96 23.47
C ILE A 25 -23.10 -12.95 24.07
N ARG A 26 -23.12 -12.75 25.39
CA ARG A 26 -22.26 -11.75 26.06
C ARG A 26 -20.79 -12.14 26.03
N PRO A 27 -19.83 -11.19 26.08
CA PRO A 27 -18.39 -11.49 26.06
C PRO A 27 -17.93 -12.46 27.14
N ALA A 28 -18.48 -12.37 28.37
CA ALA A 28 -18.16 -13.29 29.47
C ALA A 28 -18.59 -14.75 29.22
N ASP A 29 -19.53 -14.95 28.28
CA ASP A 29 -20.07 -16.26 27.93
C ASP A 29 -19.32 -16.88 26.72
N VAL A 30 -18.25 -16.25 26.21
CA VAL A 30 -17.52 -16.70 25.00
C VAL A 30 -16.08 -17.06 25.33
N GLU A 31 -15.65 -18.23 24.85
CA GLU A 31 -14.26 -18.65 24.85
C GLU A 31 -13.73 -18.69 23.41
N TRP A 32 -12.65 -17.96 23.13
CA TRP A 32 -12.03 -17.91 21.80
C TRP A 32 -10.89 -18.91 21.70
N ARG A 33 -10.90 -19.77 20.68
CA ARG A 33 -9.82 -20.72 20.40
C ARG A 33 -9.36 -20.60 18.96
N GLU A 34 -8.06 -20.39 18.78
CA GLU A 34 -7.43 -20.36 17.47
C GLU A 34 -7.25 -21.79 16.95
N ARG A 35 -7.76 -22.06 15.76
CA ARG A 35 -7.63 -23.34 15.07
C ARG A 35 -7.35 -23.10 13.59
N PRO A 36 -6.16 -23.46 13.09
CA PRO A 36 -5.89 -23.51 11.66
C PRO A 36 -6.95 -24.36 10.94
N ASP A 37 -7.37 -23.91 9.76
CA ASP A 37 -8.37 -24.59 8.92
C ASP A 37 -9.75 -24.78 9.57
N ALA A 38 -10.09 -23.96 10.58
CA ALA A 38 -11.43 -23.98 11.15
C ALA A 38 -12.50 -23.64 10.08
N PRO A 39 -13.68 -24.28 10.14
CA PRO A 39 -14.75 -24.00 9.20
C PRO A 39 -15.20 -22.53 9.29
N PRO A 40 -15.75 -21.96 8.21
CA PRO A 40 -16.29 -20.61 8.24
C PRO A 40 -17.37 -20.49 9.32
N ALA A 41 -17.34 -19.38 10.07
CA ALA A 41 -18.36 -19.08 11.05
C ALA A 41 -19.76 -18.99 10.40
N PRO A 42 -20.83 -19.31 11.15
CA PRO A 42 -22.20 -19.14 10.69
C PRO A 42 -22.45 -17.71 10.20
N ARG A 43 -23.33 -17.57 9.19
CA ARG A 43 -23.72 -16.24 8.73
C ARG A 43 -24.56 -15.55 9.79
N ALA A 44 -24.12 -14.37 10.21
CA ALA A 44 -24.89 -13.48 11.06
C ALA A 44 -26.22 -13.11 10.40
N SER A 45 -27.31 -13.19 11.17
CA SER A 45 -28.66 -12.79 10.72
C SER A 45 -28.89 -11.28 10.79
N LYS A 46 -28.08 -10.55 11.58
CA LYS A 46 -28.21 -9.11 11.79
C LYS A 46 -27.00 -8.31 11.26
N PHE A 47 -27.25 -7.05 10.93
CA PHE A 47 -26.23 -6.07 10.57
C PHE A 47 -26.06 -5.05 11.69
N PHE A 48 -24.79 -4.79 12.06
CA PHE A 48 -24.44 -3.85 13.12
C PHE A 48 -23.65 -2.68 12.54
N ARG A 49 -23.98 -1.46 12.96
CA ARG A 49 -23.24 -0.25 12.58
C ARG A 49 -22.16 0.02 13.62
N VAL A 50 -20.90 0.03 13.18
CA VAL A 50 -19.75 0.32 14.04
C VAL A 50 -18.95 1.52 13.51
N PRO A 51 -18.30 2.32 14.37
CA PRO A 51 -17.44 3.41 13.93
C PRO A 51 -16.27 2.90 13.07
N PRO A 52 -15.86 3.60 12.00
CA PRO A 52 -14.68 3.23 11.20
C PRO A 52 -13.40 3.10 12.02
N ARG A 53 -13.24 3.99 13.02
CA ARG A 53 -12.11 3.99 13.97
C ARG A 53 -12.02 2.69 14.77
N PHE A 54 -13.15 2.07 15.10
CA PHE A 54 -13.14 0.75 15.77
C PHE A 54 -12.53 -0.31 14.85
N LEU A 55 -12.96 -0.35 13.58
CA LEU A 55 -12.46 -1.33 12.62
C LEU A 55 -10.96 -1.18 12.37
N GLU A 56 -10.45 0.05 12.35
CA GLU A 56 -9.02 0.32 12.25
C GLU A 56 -8.24 -0.26 13.44
N LEU A 57 -8.66 0.08 14.67
CA LEU A 57 -8.04 -0.42 15.89
C LEU A 57 -8.15 -1.94 15.99
N ALA A 58 -9.29 -2.52 15.64
CA ALA A 58 -9.54 -3.95 15.73
C ALA A 58 -8.65 -4.74 14.76
N ARG A 59 -8.43 -4.24 13.53
CA ARG A 59 -7.47 -4.85 12.60
C ARG A 59 -6.04 -4.80 13.12
N GLN A 60 -5.63 -3.69 13.73
CA GLN A 60 -4.30 -3.55 14.32
C GLN A 60 -4.12 -4.45 15.55
N ALA A 61 -5.14 -4.58 16.39
CA ALA A 61 -5.10 -5.42 17.58
C ALA A 61 -5.18 -6.91 17.23
N ALA A 62 -5.83 -7.29 16.12
CA ALA A 62 -5.88 -8.68 15.65
C ALA A 62 -4.51 -9.26 15.31
N THR A 63 -3.53 -8.42 14.96
CA THR A 63 -2.15 -8.85 14.66
C THR A 63 -1.29 -9.03 15.90
N ALA A 64 -1.75 -8.62 17.08
CA ALA A 64 -0.99 -8.77 18.31
C ALA A 64 -0.83 -10.25 18.70
N SER A 65 0.29 -10.62 19.30
CA SER A 65 0.53 -11.98 19.81
C SER A 65 -0.22 -12.29 21.12
N ASP A 66 -0.89 -11.30 21.73
CA ASP A 66 -1.67 -11.49 22.96
C ASP A 66 -2.81 -12.51 22.74
N PRO A 67 -2.85 -13.64 23.47
CA PRO A 67 -3.85 -14.71 23.28
C PRO A 67 -5.28 -14.26 23.63
N THR A 68 -5.42 -13.21 24.43
CA THR A 68 -6.71 -12.68 24.89
C THR A 68 -7.21 -11.51 24.05
N ARG A 69 -6.54 -11.19 22.93
CA ARG A 69 -6.91 -10.09 22.02
C ARG A 69 -8.31 -10.25 21.45
N TRP A 70 -8.71 -11.45 21.06
CA TRP A 70 -10.00 -11.71 20.42
C TRP A 70 -11.18 -11.45 21.36
N GLY A 71 -11.03 -11.85 22.63
CA GLY A 71 -11.97 -11.51 23.69
C GLY A 71 -12.04 -10.00 23.94
N ALA A 72 -10.89 -9.30 23.94
CA ALA A 72 -10.83 -7.84 24.06
C ALA A 72 -11.59 -7.13 22.94
N LEU A 73 -11.36 -7.57 21.69
CA LEU A 73 -12.04 -7.02 20.52
C LEU A 73 -13.55 -7.22 20.62
N TYR A 74 -13.97 -8.40 21.06
CA TYR A 74 -15.37 -8.74 21.19
C TYR A 74 -16.07 -7.95 22.31
N ASP A 75 -15.39 -7.74 23.43
CA ASP A 75 -15.87 -6.91 24.53
C ASP A 75 -16.15 -5.47 24.08
N VAL A 76 -15.17 -4.81 23.45
CA VAL A 76 -15.37 -3.44 22.96
C VAL A 76 -16.46 -3.39 21.87
N LEU A 77 -16.50 -4.36 20.97
CA LEU A 77 -17.55 -4.45 19.95
C LEU A 77 -18.94 -4.57 20.58
N TRP A 78 -19.10 -5.45 21.56
CA TRP A 78 -20.36 -5.67 22.27
C TRP A 78 -20.84 -4.37 22.93
N ARG A 79 -19.95 -3.66 23.62
CA ARG A 79 -20.27 -2.41 24.30
C ARG A 79 -20.60 -1.27 23.33
N ILE A 80 -19.92 -1.19 22.19
CA ILE A 80 -20.27 -0.22 21.12
C ILE A 80 -21.69 -0.44 20.60
N VAL A 81 -22.08 -1.71 20.44
CA VAL A 81 -23.39 -2.09 19.87
C VAL A 81 -24.53 -1.98 20.88
N ASN A 82 -24.30 -2.41 22.13
CA ASN A 82 -25.36 -2.58 23.13
C ASN A 82 -25.40 -1.49 24.20
N GLU A 83 -24.31 -0.75 24.42
CA GLU A 83 -24.22 0.26 25.49
C GLU A 83 -24.09 1.67 24.93
N ARG A 84 -22.99 1.96 24.22
CA ARG A 84 -22.65 3.33 23.84
C ARG A 84 -21.80 3.38 22.57
N ARG A 85 -22.30 4.10 21.55
CA ARG A 85 -21.68 4.16 20.22
C ARG A 85 -20.37 4.97 20.19
N ASP A 86 -20.25 5.95 21.06
CA ASP A 86 -19.10 6.86 21.25
C ASP A 86 -18.11 6.36 22.32
N LEU A 87 -18.19 5.10 22.75
CA LEU A 87 -17.30 4.50 23.74
C LEU A 87 -15.80 4.76 23.46
N LEU A 88 -15.39 4.81 22.20
CA LEU A 88 -13.99 5.05 21.82
C LEU A 88 -13.45 6.44 22.17
N ASP A 89 -14.32 7.38 22.54
CA ASP A 89 -13.92 8.72 22.99
C ASP A 89 -13.63 8.77 24.50
N GLU A 90 -14.05 7.74 25.24
CA GLU A 90 -13.77 7.57 26.67
C GLU A 90 -12.39 6.98 26.92
N ARG A 91 -11.36 7.83 26.81
CA ARG A 91 -9.95 7.43 27.00
C ARG A 91 -9.64 6.78 28.37
N GLY A 92 -10.47 7.01 29.39
CA GLY A 92 -10.31 6.41 30.72
C GLY A 92 -10.82 4.96 30.82
N ASP A 93 -11.70 4.55 29.90
CA ASP A 93 -12.33 3.24 29.94
C ASP A 93 -11.29 2.11 29.84
N PRO A 94 -11.29 1.12 30.74
CA PRO A 94 -10.31 0.03 30.72
C PRO A 94 -10.29 -0.78 29.43
N ALA A 95 -11.45 -1.07 28.82
CA ALA A 95 -11.54 -1.86 27.59
C ALA A 95 -11.01 -1.06 26.39
N VAL A 96 -11.30 0.25 26.34
CA VAL A 96 -10.76 1.16 25.32
C VAL A 96 -9.24 1.28 25.44
N ARG A 97 -8.71 1.48 26.66
CA ARG A 97 -7.25 1.51 26.90
C ARG A 97 -6.60 0.19 26.49
N ARG A 98 -7.23 -0.93 26.80
CA ARG A 98 -6.75 -2.26 26.43
C ARG A 98 -6.72 -2.46 24.91
N LEU A 99 -7.78 -2.08 24.20
CA LEU A 99 -7.84 -2.12 22.74
C LEU A 99 -6.70 -1.28 22.12
N HIS A 100 -6.47 -0.07 22.63
CA HIS A 100 -5.38 0.77 22.17
C HIS A 100 -4.00 0.14 22.43
N GLY A 101 -3.80 -0.50 23.58
CA GLY A 101 -2.59 -1.25 23.92
C GLY A 101 -2.32 -2.40 22.95
N LEU A 102 -3.34 -3.23 22.69
CA LEU A 102 -3.29 -4.32 21.73
C LEU A 102 -3.01 -3.81 20.30
N ALA A 103 -3.68 -2.74 19.88
CA ALA A 103 -3.46 -2.14 18.58
C ALA A 103 -2.02 -1.60 18.44
N ALA A 104 -1.48 -0.99 19.50
CA ALA A 104 -0.09 -0.53 19.51
C ALA A 104 0.91 -1.69 19.47
N GLN A 105 0.64 -2.79 20.18
CA GLN A 105 1.45 -4.00 20.13
C GLN A 105 1.43 -4.63 18.74
N GLY A 106 0.24 -4.86 18.18
CA GLY A 106 0.10 -5.48 16.86
C GLY A 106 0.74 -4.66 15.73
N ARG A 107 0.73 -3.32 15.81
CA ARG A 107 1.49 -2.47 14.88
C ARG A 107 3.00 -2.69 14.98
N ARG A 108 3.55 -2.76 16.20
CA ARG A 108 5.00 -2.99 16.41
C ARG A 108 5.42 -4.36 15.92
N GLU A 109 4.64 -5.39 16.22
CA GLU A 109 4.92 -6.76 15.80
C GLU A 109 4.83 -6.91 14.27
N ALA A 110 3.84 -6.27 13.64
CA ALA A 110 3.73 -6.23 12.18
C ALA A 110 4.94 -5.55 11.53
N GLU A 111 5.39 -4.42 12.07
CA GLU A 111 6.60 -3.73 11.59
C GLU A 111 7.86 -4.60 11.77
N GLN A 112 8.01 -5.27 12.91
CA GLN A 112 9.13 -6.18 13.17
C GLN A 112 9.12 -7.37 12.21
N ALA A 113 7.96 -7.99 11.98
CA ALA A 113 7.81 -9.10 11.05
C ALA A 113 8.17 -8.69 9.61
N GLU A 114 7.69 -7.51 9.16
CA GLU A 114 8.01 -6.97 7.85
C GLU A 114 9.52 -6.68 7.69
N ARG A 115 10.17 -6.11 8.71
CA ARG A 115 11.63 -5.92 8.73
C ARG A 115 12.39 -7.24 8.67
N GLN A 116 11.93 -8.25 9.42
CA GLN A 116 12.55 -9.57 9.40
C GLN A 116 12.40 -10.25 8.03
N GLU A 117 11.27 -10.07 7.36
CA GLU A 117 11.03 -10.55 5.99
C GLU A 117 12.03 -9.91 5.01
N VAL A 118 12.28 -8.60 5.12
CA VAL A 118 13.29 -7.90 4.31
C VAL A 118 14.69 -8.46 4.53
N LEU A 119 15.10 -8.68 5.79
CA LEU A 119 16.41 -9.24 6.10
C LEU A 119 16.59 -10.65 5.51
N ARG A 120 15.56 -11.49 5.60
CA ARG A 120 15.56 -12.83 4.97
C ARG A 120 15.68 -12.75 3.46
N LEU A 121 14.85 -11.91 2.83
CA LEU A 121 14.89 -11.67 1.39
C LEU A 121 16.29 -11.23 0.91
N GLN A 122 16.95 -10.35 1.66
CA GLN A 122 18.30 -9.91 1.36
C GLN A 122 19.33 -11.04 1.49
N ALA A 123 19.21 -11.87 2.53
CA ALA A 123 20.07 -13.05 2.71
C ALA A 123 19.88 -14.10 1.60
N GLU A 124 18.68 -14.20 1.03
CA GLU A 124 18.31 -15.15 -0.03
C GLU A 124 18.59 -14.64 -1.46
N GLY A 125 19.31 -13.52 -1.61
CA GLY A 125 19.71 -13.00 -2.93
C GLY A 125 18.88 -11.82 -3.44
N GLY A 126 18.12 -11.14 -2.58
CA GLY A 126 17.61 -9.78 -2.84
C GLY A 126 16.42 -9.71 -3.79
N GLY A 127 15.61 -10.77 -3.90
CA GLY A 127 14.38 -10.78 -4.68
C GLY A 127 14.62 -10.79 -6.19
N ALA A 128 14.31 -9.69 -6.89
CA ALA A 128 14.36 -9.63 -8.34
C ALA A 128 15.78 -9.59 -8.93
N ALA A 129 16.83 -9.38 -8.12
CA ALA A 129 18.19 -9.18 -8.61
C ALA A 129 18.67 -10.30 -9.55
N ALA A 130 18.37 -11.57 -9.23
CA ALA A 130 18.73 -12.72 -10.06
C ALA A 130 18.02 -12.78 -11.43
N PHE A 131 16.95 -12.00 -11.61
CA PHE A 131 16.19 -11.93 -12.86
C PHE A 131 16.61 -10.75 -13.74
N VAL A 132 17.40 -9.81 -13.22
CA VAL A 132 17.83 -8.62 -13.95
C VAL A 132 19.06 -8.99 -14.79
N PRO A 133 18.96 -9.00 -16.13
CA PRO A 133 20.13 -9.21 -16.97
C PRO A 133 21.12 -8.05 -16.84
N ALA A 134 22.41 -8.37 -16.72
CA ALA A 134 23.47 -7.37 -16.67
C ALA A 134 23.60 -6.61 -18.00
N ASP A 135 23.90 -5.30 -17.92
CA ASP A 135 24.18 -4.41 -19.06
C ASP A 135 23.14 -4.44 -20.20
N ALA A 136 21.89 -4.71 -19.84
CA ALA A 136 20.79 -4.83 -20.78
C ALA A 136 20.16 -3.48 -21.14
N ASP A 137 19.68 -3.36 -22.38
CA ASP A 137 18.82 -2.26 -22.79
C ASP A 137 17.41 -2.37 -22.19
N LEU A 138 16.62 -1.29 -22.27
CA LEU A 138 15.28 -1.24 -21.69
C LEU A 138 14.35 -2.31 -22.26
N ALA A 139 14.49 -2.65 -23.55
CA ALA A 139 13.67 -3.68 -24.19
C ALA A 139 13.97 -5.08 -23.63
N THR A 140 15.25 -5.40 -23.42
CA THR A 140 15.71 -6.65 -22.83
C THR A 140 15.32 -6.73 -21.36
N LEU A 141 15.46 -5.64 -20.60
CA LEU A 141 14.98 -5.54 -19.22
C LEU A 141 13.48 -5.79 -19.14
N ALA A 142 12.68 -5.14 -19.99
CA ALA A 142 11.23 -5.32 -20.02
C ALA A 142 10.83 -6.78 -20.33
N LYS A 143 11.52 -7.42 -21.28
CA LYS A 143 11.30 -8.84 -21.63
C LYS A 143 11.65 -9.77 -20.46
N ALA A 144 12.77 -9.53 -19.78
CA ALA A 144 13.19 -10.33 -18.62
C ALA A 144 12.25 -10.14 -17.42
N ALA A 145 11.76 -8.92 -17.20
CA ALA A 145 10.84 -8.59 -16.12
C ALA A 145 9.54 -9.41 -16.16
N LYS A 146 9.05 -9.76 -17.37
CA LYS A 146 7.88 -10.63 -17.58
C LYS A 146 8.05 -12.04 -17.01
N GLN A 147 9.28 -12.47 -16.71
CA GLN A 147 9.59 -13.77 -16.13
C GLN A 147 9.95 -13.68 -14.64
N CYS A 148 9.95 -12.46 -14.06
CA CYS A 148 10.40 -12.23 -12.71
C CYS A 148 9.53 -12.94 -11.67
N ARG A 149 10.16 -13.70 -10.79
CA ARG A 149 9.52 -14.34 -9.62
C ARG A 149 10.12 -13.89 -8.30
N GLY A 150 10.73 -12.70 -8.28
CA GLY A 150 11.47 -12.16 -7.13
C GLY A 150 10.60 -11.82 -5.91
N CYS A 151 9.27 -11.78 -6.04
CA CYS A 151 8.33 -11.65 -4.93
C CYS A 151 7.00 -12.34 -5.26
N PRO A 152 6.09 -12.58 -4.30
CA PRO A 152 4.84 -13.32 -4.55
C PRO A 152 3.85 -12.66 -5.52
N LEU A 153 4.01 -11.36 -5.82
CA LEU A 153 3.01 -10.58 -6.57
C LEU A 153 2.77 -11.07 -8.01
N TYR A 154 3.73 -11.75 -8.64
CA TYR A 154 3.55 -12.30 -9.99
C TYR A 154 2.44 -13.37 -10.07
N ARG A 155 2.07 -13.97 -8.93
CA ARG A 155 1.12 -15.10 -8.89
C ARG A 155 -0.31 -14.66 -9.21
N ASP A 156 -0.71 -13.49 -8.72
CA ASP A 156 -2.09 -13.00 -8.79
C ASP A 156 -2.26 -11.86 -9.81
N ALA A 157 -1.19 -11.13 -10.13
CA ALA A 157 -1.20 -10.11 -11.18
C ALA A 157 -1.45 -10.75 -12.56
N THR A 158 -2.04 -10.00 -13.48
CA THR A 158 -2.25 -10.50 -14.85
C THR A 158 -0.93 -10.59 -15.58
N GLN A 159 -0.08 -9.58 -15.40
CA GLN A 159 1.22 -9.47 -16.04
C GLN A 159 2.09 -8.44 -15.32
N THR A 160 3.38 -8.47 -15.64
CA THR A 160 4.30 -7.38 -15.31
C THR A 160 3.93 -6.14 -16.10
N VAL A 161 3.91 -4.97 -15.46
CA VAL A 161 3.84 -3.67 -16.12
C VAL A 161 5.18 -2.97 -15.93
N PHE A 162 5.98 -2.94 -16.99
CA PHE A 162 7.28 -2.29 -17.00
C PHE A 162 7.15 -0.77 -17.24
N GLY A 163 8.26 -0.03 -17.20
CA GLY A 163 8.25 1.38 -17.56
C GLY A 163 8.06 1.61 -19.05
N ARG A 164 7.65 2.84 -19.41
CA ARG A 164 7.40 3.24 -20.79
C ARG A 164 7.83 4.69 -21.02
N GLY A 165 8.52 4.90 -22.14
CA GLY A 165 9.03 6.19 -22.60
C GLY A 165 10.26 5.99 -23.49
N PRO A 166 10.86 7.07 -24.00
CA PRO A 166 12.04 6.99 -24.83
C PRO A 166 13.28 6.63 -23.98
N ALA A 167 14.27 5.99 -24.61
CA ALA A 167 15.47 5.48 -23.92
C ALA A 167 16.47 6.58 -23.55
N ASP A 168 16.28 7.79 -24.05
CA ASP A 168 17.04 9.02 -23.80
C ASP A 168 16.23 10.05 -22.98
N ALA A 169 15.15 9.60 -22.31
CA ALA A 169 14.34 10.48 -21.47
C ALA A 169 15.17 11.14 -20.35
N ARG A 170 15.28 12.48 -20.40
CA ARG A 170 15.95 13.28 -19.36
C ARG A 170 15.14 13.40 -18.07
N VAL A 171 13.82 13.16 -18.14
CA VAL A 171 12.91 13.19 -17.00
C VAL A 171 12.28 11.81 -16.80
N VAL A 172 12.41 11.27 -15.59
CA VAL A 172 11.85 9.99 -15.17
C VAL A 172 10.86 10.19 -14.03
N LEU A 173 9.65 9.63 -14.17
CA LEU A 173 8.64 9.59 -13.12
C LEU A 173 8.49 8.16 -12.59
N VAL A 174 8.50 8.01 -11.27
CA VAL A 174 8.35 6.71 -10.60
C VAL A 174 7.13 6.74 -9.69
N GLY A 175 6.13 5.91 -9.98
CA GLY A 175 4.95 5.65 -9.14
C GLY A 175 5.14 4.50 -8.15
N GLU A 176 4.06 4.12 -7.47
CA GLU A 176 4.07 3.03 -6.48
C GLU A 176 4.09 1.65 -7.14
N GLN A 177 3.00 1.31 -7.82
CA GLN A 177 2.78 0.03 -8.48
C GLN A 177 1.72 0.19 -9.59
N PRO A 178 1.53 -0.80 -10.48
CA PRO A 178 0.46 -0.77 -11.46
C PRO A 178 -0.90 -0.88 -10.78
N GLY A 179 -1.92 -0.22 -11.33
CA GLY A 179 -3.31 -0.36 -10.92
C GLY A 179 -4.06 -1.40 -11.75
N ASP A 180 -5.38 -1.45 -11.55
CA ASP A 180 -6.28 -2.41 -12.19
C ASP A 180 -6.31 -2.27 -13.73
N GLN A 181 -6.20 -1.05 -14.25
CA GLN A 181 -6.20 -0.82 -15.69
C GLN A 181 -4.81 -1.06 -16.28
N GLU A 182 -3.77 -0.59 -15.61
CA GLU A 182 -2.36 -0.76 -16.01
C GLU A 182 -2.02 -2.24 -16.15
N ASP A 183 -2.38 -3.04 -15.15
CA ASP A 183 -2.16 -4.49 -15.14
C ASP A 183 -2.89 -5.21 -16.28
N ARG A 184 -4.03 -4.71 -16.77
CA ARG A 184 -4.70 -5.29 -17.95
C ARG A 184 -4.17 -4.78 -19.29
N ARG A 185 -3.60 -3.58 -19.31
CA ARG A 185 -3.25 -2.85 -20.54
C ARG A 185 -1.75 -2.83 -20.84
N ASP A 186 -0.92 -3.44 -19.98
CA ASP A 186 0.56 -3.49 -20.11
C ASP A 186 1.18 -2.09 -20.30
N ALA A 187 0.69 -1.10 -19.54
CA ALA A 187 1.22 0.25 -19.62
C ALA A 187 1.04 1.00 -18.29
N PRO A 188 2.06 1.72 -17.80
CA PRO A 188 1.97 2.46 -16.55
C PRO A 188 1.15 3.75 -16.73
N PHE A 189 0.39 4.11 -15.69
CA PHE A 189 -0.42 5.34 -15.64
C PHE A 189 -1.39 5.49 -16.83
N VAL A 190 -2.23 4.47 -17.06
CA VAL A 190 -3.27 4.52 -18.12
C VAL A 190 -4.70 4.53 -17.58
N GLY A 191 -4.88 4.39 -16.27
CA GLY A 191 -6.14 4.55 -15.57
C GLY A 191 -6.39 5.98 -15.07
N PRO A 192 -7.34 6.18 -14.13
CA PRO A 192 -7.76 7.50 -13.67
C PRO A 192 -6.63 8.35 -13.06
N ALA A 193 -5.68 7.70 -12.36
CA ALA A 193 -4.52 8.41 -11.82
C ALA A 193 -3.56 8.88 -12.94
N GLY A 194 -3.51 8.14 -14.05
CA GLY A 194 -2.80 8.53 -15.26
C GLY A 194 -3.43 9.75 -15.93
N GLU A 195 -4.76 9.80 -16.02
CA GLU A 195 -5.47 10.97 -16.57
C GLU A 195 -5.18 12.26 -15.78
N VAL A 196 -5.12 12.16 -14.43
CA VAL A 196 -4.72 13.28 -13.56
C VAL A 196 -3.26 13.67 -13.81
N LEU A 197 -2.37 12.69 -13.95
CA LEU A 197 -0.96 12.94 -14.26
C LEU A 197 -0.81 13.65 -15.61
N ASP A 198 -1.46 13.15 -16.65
CA ASP A 198 -1.40 13.71 -18.00
C ASP A 198 -1.93 15.15 -18.03
N ARG A 199 -2.99 15.43 -17.27
CA ARG A 199 -3.48 16.81 -17.09
C ARG A 199 -2.42 17.69 -16.41
N ALA A 200 -1.83 17.21 -15.32
CA ALA A 200 -0.82 17.97 -14.58
C ALA A 200 0.45 18.24 -15.40
N LEU A 201 0.89 17.25 -16.20
CA LEU A 201 2.02 17.40 -17.13
C LEU A 201 1.74 18.45 -18.20
N ARG A 202 0.54 18.43 -18.80
CA ARG A 202 0.10 19.47 -19.75
C ARG A 202 0.09 20.86 -19.11
N ASP A 203 -0.44 20.99 -17.90
CA ASP A 203 -0.53 22.26 -17.19
C ASP A 203 0.85 22.87 -16.86
N VAL A 204 1.91 22.06 -16.78
CA VAL A 204 3.29 22.53 -16.58
C VAL A 204 4.14 22.51 -17.84
N GLY A 205 3.57 22.13 -18.99
CA GLY A 205 4.26 22.09 -20.28
C GLY A 205 5.30 20.98 -20.42
N ILE A 206 5.14 19.85 -19.71
CA ILE A 206 5.95 18.65 -19.93
C ILE A 206 5.24 17.75 -20.93
N ASP A 207 5.92 17.41 -22.02
CA ASP A 207 5.43 16.44 -23.00
C ASP A 207 5.50 15.01 -22.44
N ARG A 208 4.36 14.31 -22.46
CA ARG A 208 4.22 12.93 -21.96
C ARG A 208 5.05 11.93 -22.76
N ASP A 209 5.27 12.19 -24.04
CA ASP A 209 6.00 11.31 -24.95
C ASP A 209 7.52 11.52 -24.86
N ALA A 210 7.97 12.62 -24.25
CA ALA A 210 9.39 12.93 -24.01
C ALA A 210 9.92 12.40 -22.66
N ILE A 211 9.05 11.84 -21.81
CA ILE A 211 9.41 11.36 -20.48
C ILE A 211 9.29 9.85 -20.35
N TYR A 212 10.05 9.28 -19.41
CA TYR A 212 9.92 7.87 -19.04
C TYR A 212 9.15 7.73 -17.73
N VAL A 213 8.13 6.88 -17.73
CA VAL A 213 7.26 6.67 -16.57
C VAL A 213 7.27 5.21 -16.19
N THR A 214 7.47 4.93 -14.90
CA THR A 214 7.54 3.57 -14.36
C THR A 214 7.00 3.53 -12.93
N ASN A 215 7.07 2.36 -12.27
CA ASN A 215 6.66 2.17 -10.88
C ASN A 215 7.76 1.48 -10.06
N ALA A 216 7.80 1.70 -8.75
CA ALA A 216 8.74 1.02 -7.85
C ALA A 216 8.52 -0.51 -7.82
N VAL A 217 7.26 -0.94 -7.91
CA VAL A 217 6.86 -2.35 -8.03
C VAL A 217 6.24 -2.61 -9.40
N LYS A 218 6.53 -3.75 -10.03
CA LYS A 218 6.12 -4.07 -11.42
C LYS A 218 4.87 -4.94 -11.55
N HIS A 219 4.32 -5.44 -10.45
CA HIS A 219 3.11 -6.28 -10.45
C HIS A 219 2.03 -5.64 -9.57
N PHE A 220 0.77 -5.75 -10.00
CA PHE A 220 -0.34 -5.18 -9.27
C PHE A 220 -0.71 -6.03 -8.05
N LYS A 221 -0.56 -5.46 -6.86
CA LYS A 221 -1.07 -6.06 -5.63
C LYS A 221 -2.52 -5.67 -5.36
N PHE A 222 -3.38 -6.67 -5.24
CA PHE A 222 -4.80 -6.45 -4.93
C PHE A 222 -5.40 -7.58 -4.10
N VAL A 223 -6.58 -7.31 -3.55
CA VAL A 223 -7.49 -8.33 -3.02
C VAL A 223 -8.82 -8.28 -3.76
N LEU A 224 -9.48 -9.42 -3.91
CA LEU A 224 -10.80 -9.49 -4.54
C LEU A 224 -11.90 -9.12 -3.54
N ARG A 225 -12.75 -8.16 -3.93
CA ARG A 225 -14.02 -7.88 -3.25
C ARG A 225 -15.15 -8.08 -4.23
N GLY A 226 -15.77 -9.26 -4.20
CA GLY A 226 -16.64 -9.72 -5.28
C GLY A 226 -15.82 -9.87 -6.56
N LYS A 227 -16.28 -9.25 -7.66
CA LYS A 227 -15.54 -9.23 -8.95
C LYS A 227 -14.52 -8.10 -9.06
N ARG A 228 -14.45 -7.19 -8.08
CA ARG A 228 -13.60 -6.00 -8.14
C ARG A 228 -12.23 -6.27 -7.53
N ARG A 229 -11.17 -5.88 -8.22
CA ARG A 229 -9.79 -5.86 -7.70
C ARG A 229 -9.57 -4.59 -6.89
N ILE A 230 -9.27 -4.75 -5.61
CA ILE A 230 -9.05 -3.65 -4.68
C ILE A 230 -7.55 -3.54 -4.41
N HIS A 231 -6.96 -2.45 -4.91
CA HIS A 231 -5.55 -2.12 -4.69
C HIS A 231 -5.15 -2.25 -3.22
N GLN A 232 -4.01 -2.90 -2.97
CA GLN A 232 -3.34 -2.94 -1.67
C GLN A 232 -1.96 -2.34 -1.81
N THR A 233 -1.55 -1.51 -0.85
CA THR A 233 -0.19 -0.96 -0.85
C THR A 233 0.85 -2.10 -0.77
N PRO A 234 1.92 -2.06 -1.58
CA PRO A 234 3.01 -3.01 -1.47
C PRO A 234 3.63 -3.01 -0.08
N ARG A 235 4.04 -4.20 0.38
CA ARG A 235 4.85 -4.37 1.59
C ARG A 235 6.27 -3.90 1.32
N LEU A 236 7.01 -3.57 2.38
CA LEU A 236 8.42 -3.21 2.29
C LEU A 236 9.24 -4.34 1.65
N SER A 237 8.97 -5.59 1.98
CA SER A 237 9.61 -6.76 1.35
C SER A 237 9.39 -6.81 -0.16
N GLU A 238 8.18 -6.52 -0.63
CA GLU A 238 7.85 -6.49 -2.07
C GLU A 238 8.52 -5.32 -2.78
N ILE A 239 8.61 -4.15 -2.12
CA ILE A 239 9.33 -2.98 -2.64
C ILE A 239 10.82 -3.29 -2.77
N VAL A 240 11.44 -3.82 -1.71
CA VAL A 240 12.86 -4.20 -1.71
C VAL A 240 13.13 -5.28 -2.75
N ALA A 241 12.25 -6.27 -2.86
CA ALA A 241 12.37 -7.33 -3.84
C ALA A 241 12.30 -6.81 -5.28
N CYS A 242 11.45 -5.83 -5.57
CA CYS A 242 11.26 -5.30 -6.92
C CYS A 242 12.24 -4.17 -7.28
N ARG A 243 12.88 -3.56 -6.28
CA ARG A 243 13.83 -2.45 -6.44
C ARG A 243 14.89 -2.66 -7.52
N PRO A 244 15.50 -3.85 -7.71
CA PRO A 244 16.48 -4.07 -8.77
C PRO A 244 16.00 -3.69 -10.18
N TRP A 245 14.70 -3.81 -10.48
CA TRP A 245 14.16 -3.41 -11.78
C TRP A 245 14.17 -1.90 -12.01
N VAL A 246 13.69 -1.12 -11.03
CA VAL A 246 13.69 0.35 -11.16
C VAL A 246 15.11 0.91 -11.10
N GLU A 247 16.01 0.29 -10.34
CA GLU A 247 17.42 0.65 -10.34
C GLU A 247 18.08 0.38 -11.70
N ALA A 248 17.76 -0.74 -12.36
CA ALA A 248 18.25 -1.05 -13.71
C ALA A 248 17.70 -0.07 -14.77
N GLU A 249 16.42 0.32 -14.68
CA GLU A 249 15.85 1.35 -15.55
C GLU A 249 16.59 2.69 -15.37
N LEU A 250 16.77 3.14 -14.13
CA LEU A 250 17.44 4.41 -13.82
C LEU A 250 18.92 4.40 -14.24
N ALA A 251 19.62 3.29 -14.02
CA ALA A 251 21.00 3.12 -14.46
C ALA A 251 21.12 3.18 -15.99
N ARG A 252 20.12 2.65 -16.72
CA ARG A 252 20.11 2.68 -18.19
C ARG A 252 19.73 4.05 -18.76
N LEU A 253 18.85 4.77 -18.08
CA LEU A 253 18.32 6.08 -18.50
C LEU A 253 19.21 7.25 -18.13
N THR A 254 19.93 7.17 -17.00
CA THR A 254 20.74 8.25 -16.44
C THR A 254 20.02 9.62 -16.46
N PRO A 255 18.84 9.73 -15.83
CA PRO A 255 18.01 10.92 -15.97
C PRO A 255 18.64 12.14 -15.30
N GLU A 256 18.36 13.31 -15.85
CA GLU A 256 18.71 14.58 -15.22
C GLU A 256 17.72 14.94 -14.11
N THR A 257 16.44 14.59 -14.31
CA THR A 257 15.38 14.80 -13.33
C THR A 257 14.66 13.51 -12.99
N LEU A 258 14.59 13.20 -11.69
CA LEU A 258 13.82 12.10 -11.13
C LEU A 258 12.67 12.62 -10.26
N VAL A 259 11.44 12.21 -10.58
CA VAL A 259 10.24 12.58 -9.83
C VAL A 259 9.62 11.34 -9.18
N CYS A 260 9.62 11.29 -7.86
CA CYS A 260 8.94 10.25 -7.10
C CYS A 260 7.48 10.65 -6.84
N LEU A 261 6.53 9.91 -7.41
CA LEU A 261 5.09 10.12 -7.27
C LEU A 261 4.55 9.33 -6.06
N GLY A 262 4.52 10.00 -4.91
CA GLY A 262 4.02 9.44 -3.65
C GLY A 262 5.11 8.91 -2.71
N ALA A 263 4.69 8.59 -1.49
CA ALA A 263 5.60 8.20 -0.41
C ALA A 263 6.27 6.85 -0.68
N THR A 264 5.56 5.89 -1.28
CA THR A 264 6.09 4.55 -1.54
C THR A 264 7.19 4.57 -2.58
N ALA A 265 6.98 5.27 -3.70
CA ALA A 265 8.01 5.48 -4.72
C ALA A 265 9.25 6.17 -4.14
N ALA A 266 9.04 7.22 -3.36
CA ALA A 266 10.13 7.95 -2.74
C ALA A 266 10.92 7.08 -1.75
N ARG A 267 10.26 6.31 -0.88
CA ARG A 267 10.95 5.41 0.05
C ARG A 267 11.72 4.30 -0.65
N ALA A 268 11.18 3.77 -1.76
CA ALA A 268 11.83 2.72 -2.54
C ALA A 268 13.22 3.15 -3.05
N LEU A 269 13.38 4.43 -3.43
CA LEU A 269 14.61 4.96 -4.02
C LEU A 269 15.47 5.77 -3.05
N LEU A 270 14.85 6.44 -2.07
CA LEU A 270 15.48 7.42 -1.18
C LEU A 270 15.62 6.94 0.27
N GLY A 271 15.08 5.75 0.60
CA GLY A 271 15.16 5.13 1.92
C GLY A 271 13.91 5.31 2.79
N ASP A 272 13.76 4.43 3.77
CA ASP A 272 12.54 4.27 4.58
C ASP A 272 12.23 5.48 5.48
N ASP A 273 13.25 6.26 5.84
CA ASP A 273 13.10 7.48 6.64
C ASP A 273 12.52 8.65 5.86
N PHE A 274 12.35 8.52 4.53
CA PHE A 274 11.81 9.58 3.70
C PHE A 274 10.37 9.95 4.10
N ARG A 275 10.16 11.24 4.39
CA ARG A 275 8.87 11.82 4.77
C ARG A 275 8.38 12.79 3.69
N LEU A 276 7.50 12.31 2.80
CA LEU A 276 6.98 13.07 1.67
C LEU A 276 6.50 14.47 2.05
N MET A 277 5.65 14.59 3.07
CA MET A 277 5.06 15.88 3.46
C MET A 277 6.09 16.91 3.95
N ARG A 278 7.26 16.47 4.43
CA ARG A 278 8.36 17.37 4.84
C ARG A 278 9.32 17.69 3.68
N ALA A 279 9.34 16.85 2.65
CA ALA A 279 10.31 16.91 1.57
C ALA A 279 9.75 17.50 0.27
N ARG A 280 8.42 17.53 0.10
CA ARG A 280 7.77 18.14 -1.07
C ARG A 280 8.16 19.61 -1.26
N GLY A 281 8.12 20.10 -2.50
CA GLY A 281 8.58 21.44 -2.86
C GLY A 281 10.10 21.65 -2.78
N ARG A 282 10.89 20.60 -2.57
CA ARG A 282 12.36 20.66 -2.53
C ARG A 282 12.96 19.83 -3.65
N VAL A 283 14.02 20.35 -4.24
CA VAL A 283 14.88 19.65 -5.20
C VAL A 283 16.20 19.34 -4.52
N PHE A 284 16.69 18.11 -4.67
CA PHE A 284 17.96 17.66 -4.10
C PHE A 284 18.63 16.65 -5.04
N SER A 285 19.95 16.50 -4.92
CA SER A 285 20.71 15.54 -5.71
C SER A 285 20.67 14.15 -5.07
N THR A 286 20.68 13.12 -5.90
CA THR A 286 20.80 11.72 -5.50
C THR A 286 21.77 10.97 -6.41
N ARG A 287 22.06 9.71 -6.11
CA ARG A 287 22.86 8.86 -7.00
C ARG A 287 22.21 8.61 -8.37
N TRP A 288 20.91 8.87 -8.50
CA TRP A 288 20.13 8.58 -9.70
C TRP A 288 20.03 9.77 -10.65
N ALA A 289 19.96 10.98 -10.10
CA ALA A 289 19.77 12.21 -10.85
C ALA A 289 20.28 13.42 -10.05
N PRO A 290 20.86 14.43 -10.72
CA PRO A 290 21.25 15.69 -10.08
C PRO A 290 20.04 16.46 -9.54
N GLN A 291 18.86 16.29 -10.15
CA GLN A 291 17.61 16.87 -9.67
C GLN A 291 16.62 15.76 -9.33
N THR A 292 16.37 15.58 -8.04
CA THR A 292 15.35 14.67 -7.53
C THR A 292 14.34 15.45 -6.70
N LEU A 293 13.06 15.13 -6.90
CA LEU A 293 11.97 15.64 -6.09
C LEU A 293 10.94 14.54 -5.83
N ALA A 294 10.13 14.74 -4.79
CA ALA A 294 9.00 13.88 -4.49
C ALA A 294 7.73 14.71 -4.34
N THR A 295 6.64 14.23 -4.90
CA THR A 295 5.33 14.89 -4.84
C THR A 295 4.23 13.90 -4.49
N LEU A 296 3.00 14.38 -4.37
CA LEU A 296 1.82 13.56 -4.16
C LEU A 296 1.64 12.59 -5.33
N HIS A 297 1.17 11.37 -5.03
CA HIS A 297 0.73 10.49 -6.09
C HIS A 297 -0.57 11.06 -6.70
N PRO A 298 -0.76 11.05 -8.04
CA PRO A 298 -2.00 11.49 -8.67
C PRO A 298 -3.29 10.82 -8.15
N SER A 299 -3.20 9.61 -7.57
CA SER A 299 -4.33 8.90 -6.97
C SER A 299 -4.80 9.54 -5.67
N ALA A 300 -3.95 10.33 -4.99
CA ALA A 300 -4.33 11.09 -3.81
C ALA A 300 -5.34 12.18 -4.18
N VAL A 301 -5.17 12.83 -5.33
CA VAL A 301 -6.11 13.83 -5.86
C VAL A 301 -7.51 13.21 -6.00
N LEU A 302 -7.60 12.02 -6.59
CA LEU A 302 -8.88 11.31 -6.76
C LEU A 302 -9.53 10.87 -5.44
N ARG A 303 -8.76 10.78 -4.35
CA ARG A 303 -9.22 10.40 -3.01
C ARG A 303 -9.57 11.61 -2.15
N GLY A 304 -9.50 12.83 -2.67
CA GLY A 304 -9.99 14.01 -1.97
C GLY A 304 -11.45 13.84 -1.55
N GLU A 305 -11.78 14.26 -0.33
CA GLU A 305 -13.12 14.07 0.26
C GLU A 305 -14.21 14.87 -0.46
N ASP A 306 -13.84 16.04 -1.01
CA ASP A 306 -14.69 16.94 -1.76
C ASP A 306 -13.92 17.64 -2.89
N ALA A 307 -14.64 18.38 -3.75
CA ALA A 307 -14.04 19.08 -4.88
C ALA A 307 -12.95 20.09 -4.47
N ALA A 308 -13.11 20.75 -3.33
CA ALA A 308 -12.12 21.71 -2.84
C ALA A 308 -10.83 20.99 -2.40
N ALA A 309 -10.94 19.83 -1.79
CA ALA A 309 -9.80 18.98 -1.42
C ALA A 309 -9.10 18.43 -2.67
N GLN A 310 -9.86 17.99 -3.68
CA GLN A 310 -9.29 17.55 -4.96
C GLN A 310 -8.49 18.68 -5.62
N GLU A 311 -9.05 19.89 -5.70
CA GLU A 311 -8.38 21.05 -6.29
C GLU A 311 -7.11 21.44 -5.53
N ARG A 312 -7.15 21.45 -4.19
CA ARG A 312 -5.94 21.71 -3.37
C ARG A 312 -4.84 20.66 -3.62
N LEU A 313 -5.20 19.38 -3.63
CA LEU A 313 -4.24 18.29 -3.87
C LEU A 313 -3.69 18.33 -5.30
N TYR A 314 -4.51 18.73 -6.27
CA TYR A 314 -4.09 18.93 -7.65
C TYR A 314 -3.11 20.11 -7.76
N GLY A 315 -3.42 21.25 -7.15
CA GLY A 315 -2.52 22.41 -7.11
C GLY A 315 -1.15 22.06 -6.52
N MET A 316 -1.13 21.30 -5.42
CA MET A 316 0.11 20.78 -4.82
C MET A 316 0.93 19.92 -5.78
N LEU A 317 0.29 19.02 -6.54
CA LEU A 317 0.96 18.20 -7.56
C LEU A 317 1.57 19.06 -8.68
N VAL A 318 0.80 20.01 -9.20
CA VAL A 318 1.23 20.90 -10.28
C VAL A 318 2.39 21.80 -9.83
N GLU A 319 2.34 22.36 -8.62
CA GLU A 319 3.42 23.15 -8.04
C GLU A 319 4.75 22.39 -8.01
N ASP A 320 4.73 21.14 -7.54
CA ASP A 320 5.94 20.33 -7.48
C ASP A 320 6.42 19.96 -8.90
N LEU A 321 5.52 19.61 -9.82
CA LEU A 321 5.88 19.26 -11.21
C LEU A 321 6.46 20.45 -11.99
N ARG A 322 6.11 21.71 -11.67
CA ARG A 322 6.77 22.88 -12.26
C ARG A 322 8.27 22.92 -11.97
N LEU A 323 8.70 22.42 -10.81
CA LEU A 323 10.12 22.33 -10.48
C LEU A 323 10.86 21.34 -11.39
N ALA A 324 10.18 20.28 -11.84
CA ALA A 324 10.71 19.34 -12.83
C ALA A 324 10.73 19.95 -14.25
N ALA A 325 9.75 20.76 -14.61
CA ALA A 325 9.66 21.40 -15.92
C ALA A 325 10.81 22.39 -16.20
N GLY A 326 11.32 23.06 -15.15
CA GLY A 326 12.48 23.95 -15.27
C GLY A 326 13.77 23.24 -15.67
N ALA A 327 13.84 21.92 -15.46
CA ALA A 327 14.97 21.06 -15.80
C ALA A 327 14.81 20.31 -17.13
N ALA A 328 13.58 20.21 -17.64
CA ALA A 328 13.25 19.54 -18.90
C ALA A 328 13.54 20.41 -20.14
N ARG A 329 13.95 21.67 -19.94
CA ARG A 329 14.31 22.62 -20.98
C ARG A 329 15.79 22.54 -21.37
#